data_AF-A0A3E0MU24-F1
#
_entry.id   AF-A0A3E0MU24-F1
#
_cell.length_a   1.000
_cell.length_b   1.000
_cell.length_c   1.000
_cell.angle_alpha   90.00
_cell.angle_beta   90.00
_cell.angle_gamma   90.00
#
_symmetry.space_group_name_H-M   'P 1'
#
loop_
_entity.id
_entity.type
_entity.pdbx_description
1 polymer ?
#
loop_
_entity_poly.entity_id
_entity_poly.type
_entity_poly.pdbx_seq_one_letter_code
_entity_poly.pdbx_strand_id
1 'polypeptide(L)'
;MKSLHWKTKEELAWRFNLDVLERELSNVGEALEYGYFDGPTLFIAGGQSGYITADDEDKIYEHFPNAELETIDGAGHWVHAEAREAFAECVDAFLGQL
;
A
#
# COMPACT_ATOMS: atom_id res chain seq x y z
N MET A 1 -20.89 -10.90 4.64
CA MET A 1 -20.28 -9.58 4.35
C MET A 1 -19.11 -9.36 5.30
N LYS A 2 -17.88 -9.19 4.78
CA LYS A 2 -16.66 -9.15 5.62
C LYS A 2 -16.52 -7.86 6.44
N SER A 3 -17.07 -6.74 5.97
CA SER A 3 -16.90 -5.41 6.58
C SER A 3 -18.03 -4.94 7.51
N LEU A 4 -19.04 -5.78 7.71
CA LEU A 4 -20.13 -5.52 8.65
C LEU A 4 -19.99 -6.39 9.89
N HIS A 5 -20.52 -5.90 11.00
CA HIS A 5 -20.70 -6.67 12.23
C HIS A 5 -22.06 -6.34 12.85
N TRP A 6 -22.58 -7.28 13.65
CA TRP A 6 -23.77 -7.06 14.43
C TRP A 6 -23.42 -6.20 15.64
N LYS A 7 -23.92 -4.97 15.67
CA LYS A 7 -23.82 -4.10 16.84
C LYS A 7 -24.89 -4.48 17.88
N THR A 8 -26.06 -4.87 17.38
CA THR A 8 -27.12 -5.53 18.16
C THR A 8 -27.67 -6.72 17.35
N LYS A 9 -28.65 -7.46 17.88
CA LYS A 9 -29.29 -8.56 17.14
C LYS A 9 -30.06 -8.10 15.90
N GLU A 10 -30.36 -6.81 15.78
CA GLU A 10 -31.21 -6.21 14.74
C GLU A 10 -30.47 -5.13 13.95
N GLU A 11 -29.31 -4.67 14.43
CA GLU A 11 -28.54 -3.57 13.84
C GLU A 11 -27.17 -4.06 13.35
N LEU A 12 -26.91 -3.84 12.06
CA LEU A 12 -25.57 -3.99 11.47
C LEU A 12 -24.84 -2.64 11.53
N ALA A 13 -23.54 -2.71 11.80
CA ALA A 13 -22.65 -1.57 11.75
C ALA A 13 -21.39 -1.90 10.94
N TRP A 14 -20.78 -0.87 10.37
CA TRP A 14 -19.49 -0.96 9.71
C TRP A 14 -18.39 -1.29 10.72
N ARG A 15 -17.42 -2.12 10.31
CA ARG A 15 -16.24 -2.42 11.13
C ARG A 15 -15.23 -1.27 11.16
N PHE A 16 -15.23 -0.45 10.12
CA PHE A 16 -14.41 0.76 10.03
C PHE A 16 -15.27 2.00 10.38
N ASN A 17 -14.59 3.07 10.77
CA ASN A 17 -15.22 4.32 11.19
C ASN A 17 -15.68 5.13 9.97
N LEU A 18 -16.82 4.75 9.38
CA LEU A 18 -17.33 5.37 8.15
C LEU A 18 -17.57 6.88 8.32
N ASP A 19 -18.11 7.30 9.46
CA ASP A 19 -18.42 8.72 9.71
C ASP A 19 -17.18 9.62 9.65
N VAL A 20 -16.02 9.11 10.11
CA VAL A 20 -14.75 9.84 10.01
C VAL A 20 -14.19 9.77 8.60
N LEU A 21 -14.23 8.61 7.96
CA LEU A 21 -13.73 8.45 6.59
C LEU A 21 -14.50 9.35 5.61
N GLU A 22 -15.82 9.49 5.77
CA GLU A 22 -16.63 10.38 4.94
C GLU A 22 -16.26 11.85 5.15
N ARG A 23 -16.07 12.27 6.41
CA ARG A 23 -15.75 13.66 6.74
C ARG A 23 -14.33 14.06 6.31
N GLU A 24 -13.38 13.15 6.45
CA GLU A 24 -11.94 13.42 6.24
C GLU A 24 -11.44 12.89 4.89
N LEU A 25 -12.34 12.48 3.99
CA LEU A 25 -11.97 11.87 2.71
C LEU A 25 -11.04 12.78 1.87
N SER A 26 -11.20 14.10 1.98
CA SER A 26 -10.36 15.08 1.29
C SER A 26 -8.89 15.00 1.67
N ASN A 27 -8.56 14.46 2.85
CA ASN A 27 -7.18 14.32 3.29
C ASN A 27 -6.53 13.04 2.72
N VAL A 28 -7.33 12.10 2.22
CA VAL A 28 -6.85 10.83 1.68
C VAL A 28 -6.28 11.08 0.29
N GLY A 29 -4.98 10.85 0.13
CA GLY A 29 -4.27 11.08 -1.14
C GLY A 29 -3.60 12.44 -1.25
N GLU A 30 -3.78 13.32 -0.25
CA GLU A 30 -2.95 14.52 -0.11
C GLU A 30 -1.50 14.11 0.10
N ALA A 31 -0.60 14.79 -0.61
CA ALA A 31 0.84 14.52 -0.51
C ALA A 31 1.35 14.92 0.88
N LEU A 32 2.38 14.21 1.35
CA LEU A 32 3.11 14.63 2.53
C LEU A 32 3.90 15.91 2.21
N GLU A 33 3.60 17.01 2.92
CA GLU A 33 4.36 18.26 2.75
C GLU A 33 5.82 18.13 3.22
N TYR A 34 6.07 17.27 4.22
CA TYR A 34 7.39 17.05 4.80
C TYR A 34 7.49 15.67 5.44
N GLY A 35 8.72 15.17 5.53
CA GLY A 35 9.05 13.94 6.26
C GLY A 35 9.83 12.96 5.40
N TYR A 36 10.74 12.23 6.04
CA TYR A 36 11.42 11.12 5.41
C TYR A 36 11.54 9.99 6.43
N PHE A 37 11.69 8.77 5.91
CA PHE A 37 11.95 7.58 6.68
C PHE A 37 13.27 6.97 6.23
N ASP A 38 14.26 6.98 7.12
CA ASP A 38 15.64 6.51 6.85
C ASP A 38 15.80 4.99 7.08
N GLY A 39 14.71 4.27 7.33
CA GLY A 39 14.76 2.81 7.47
C GLY A 39 14.78 2.12 6.11
N PRO A 40 15.31 0.89 6.04
CA PRO A 40 15.13 0.03 4.87
C PRO A 40 13.65 -0.06 4.51
N THR A 41 13.31 0.13 3.23
CA THR A 41 11.93 0.14 2.77
C THR A 41 11.82 -0.60 1.45
N LEU A 42 10.84 -1.49 1.30
CA LEU A 42 10.57 -2.17 0.04
C LEU A 42 9.28 -1.64 -0.58
N PHE A 43 9.35 -1.17 -1.83
CA PHE A 43 8.22 -0.87 -2.69
C PHE A 43 8.07 -1.99 -3.73
N ILE A 44 6.86 -2.57 -3.82
CA ILE A 44 6.55 -3.60 -4.82
C ILE A 44 5.45 -3.08 -5.74
N ALA A 45 5.77 -2.86 -7.00
CA ALA A 45 4.86 -2.46 -8.06
C ALA A 45 4.44 -3.67 -8.92
N GLY A 46 3.25 -3.59 -9.53
CA GLY A 46 2.86 -4.51 -10.58
C GLY A 46 3.15 -3.90 -11.95
N GLY A 47 3.79 -4.62 -12.86
CA GLY A 47 4.19 -4.10 -14.18
C GLY A 47 3.02 -3.71 -15.09
N GLN A 48 1.79 -4.13 -14.79
CA GLN A 48 0.57 -3.71 -15.48
C GLN A 48 -0.24 -2.66 -14.67
N SER A 49 0.34 -2.12 -13.61
CA SER A 49 -0.26 -1.10 -12.74
C SER A 49 0.34 0.27 -13.03
N GLY A 50 -0.50 1.30 -13.12
CA GLY A 50 -0.06 2.70 -13.24
C GLY A 50 0.04 3.44 -11.90
N TYR A 51 0.12 2.72 -10.77
CA TYR A 51 0.15 3.34 -9.43
C TYR A 51 1.53 3.85 -9.00
N ILE A 52 2.60 3.22 -9.50
CA ILE A 52 3.96 3.71 -9.36
C ILE A 52 4.48 3.87 -10.78
N THR A 53 4.82 5.10 -11.13
CA THR A 53 5.37 5.47 -12.44
C THR A 53 6.84 5.85 -12.30
N ALA A 54 7.57 5.94 -13.41
CA ALA A 54 8.95 6.39 -13.39
C ALA A 54 9.12 7.80 -12.80
N ASP A 55 8.11 8.67 -12.96
CA ASP A 55 8.11 10.03 -12.39
C ASP A 55 7.90 10.05 -10.87
N ASP A 56 7.49 8.92 -10.27
CA ASP A 56 7.31 8.79 -8.82
C ASP A 56 8.60 8.35 -8.11
N GLU A 57 9.57 7.77 -8.83
CA GLU A 57 10.80 7.23 -8.22
C GLU A 57 11.59 8.31 -7.47
N ASP A 58 11.78 9.48 -8.07
CA ASP A 58 12.49 10.60 -7.44
C ASP A 58 11.85 11.00 -6.09
N LYS A 59 10.51 11.05 -6.04
CA LYS A 59 9.76 11.37 -4.82
C LYS A 59 9.80 10.25 -3.79
N ILE A 60 9.78 8.99 -4.26
CA ILE A 60 9.95 7.83 -3.37
C ILE A 60 11.31 7.93 -2.68
N TYR A 61 12.39 8.18 -3.42
CA TYR A 61 13.72 8.31 -2.84
C TYR A 61 13.91 9.57 -1.98
N GLU A 62 13.17 10.65 -2.25
CA GLU A 62 13.14 11.84 -1.38
C GLU A 62 12.59 11.49 0.01
N HIS A 63 11.49 10.73 0.07
CA HIS A 63 10.85 10.35 1.33
C HIS A 63 11.42 9.07 1.95
N PHE A 64 12.00 8.18 1.15
CA PHE A 64 12.52 6.87 1.55
C PHE A 64 13.91 6.65 0.91
N PRO A 65 14.97 7.29 1.45
CA PRO A 65 16.30 7.25 0.82
C PRO A 65 16.91 5.86 0.70
N ASN A 66 16.50 4.92 1.57
CA ASN A 66 16.95 3.53 1.59
C ASN A 66 15.89 2.58 1.01
N ALA A 67 15.14 3.04 0.01
CA ALA A 67 14.13 2.24 -0.66
C ALA A 67 14.71 1.26 -1.69
N GLU A 68 14.17 0.05 -1.73
CA GLU A 68 14.28 -0.90 -2.82
C GLU A 68 12.96 -0.89 -3.62
N LEU A 69 13.04 -0.81 -4.94
CA LEU A 69 11.87 -0.83 -5.83
C LEU A 69 11.91 -2.10 -6.66
N GLU A 70 10.92 -2.96 -6.46
CA GLU A 70 10.73 -4.19 -7.21
C GLU A 70 9.46 -4.10 -8.06
N THR A 71 9.54 -4.53 -9.31
CA THR A 71 8.38 -4.58 -10.21
C THR A 71 8.10 -6.01 -10.64
N ILE A 72 6.91 -6.51 -10.31
CA ILE A 72 6.46 -7.85 -10.70
C ILE A 72 5.77 -7.78 -12.05
N ASP A 73 6.43 -8.30 -13.08
CA ASP A 73 5.89 -8.38 -14.43
C ASP A 73 4.55 -9.13 -14.48
N GLY A 74 3.62 -8.61 -15.27
CA GLY A 74 2.32 -9.24 -15.49
C GLY A 74 1.29 -9.05 -14.36
N ALA A 75 1.67 -8.51 -13.20
CA ALA A 75 0.75 -8.18 -12.12
C ALA A 75 0.15 -6.77 -12.29
N GLY A 76 -1.13 -6.62 -11.99
CA GLY A 76 -1.84 -5.36 -11.84
C GLY A 76 -1.64 -4.75 -10.46
N HIS A 77 -2.62 -3.96 -10.00
CA HIS A 77 -2.50 -3.22 -8.74
C HIS A 77 -2.49 -4.12 -7.49
N TRP A 78 -3.21 -5.25 -7.52
CA TRP A 78 -3.27 -6.17 -6.38
C TRP A 78 -2.18 -7.23 -6.46
N VAL A 79 -0.92 -6.78 -6.46
CA VAL A 79 0.29 -7.64 -6.63
C VAL A 79 0.28 -8.90 -5.76
N HIS A 80 -0.11 -8.78 -4.49
CA HIS A 80 -0.17 -9.89 -3.54
C HIS A 80 -1.24 -10.94 -3.87
N ALA A 81 -2.31 -10.55 -4.56
CA ALA A 81 -3.39 -11.44 -4.98
C ALA A 81 -3.14 -12.03 -6.37
N GLU A 82 -2.57 -11.23 -7.27
CA GLU A 82 -2.36 -11.59 -8.68
C GLU A 82 -1.06 -12.36 -8.92
N ALA A 83 0.00 -12.05 -8.17
CA ALA A 83 1.31 -12.67 -8.28
C ALA A 83 1.85 -13.06 -6.90
N ARG A 84 1.03 -13.82 -6.15
CA ARG A 84 1.27 -14.24 -4.77
C ARG A 84 2.68 -14.79 -4.48
N GLU A 85 3.19 -15.66 -5.35
CA GLU A 85 4.48 -16.32 -5.15
C GLU A 85 5.64 -15.33 -5.31
N ALA A 86 5.68 -14.59 -6.42
CA ALA A 86 6.67 -13.54 -6.65
C ALA A 86 6.63 -12.46 -5.56
N PHE A 87 5.43 -12.03 -5.14
CA PHE A 87 5.27 -11.08 -4.05
C PHE A 87 5.88 -11.61 -2.73
N ALA A 88 5.63 -12.88 -2.39
CA ALA A 88 6.18 -13.49 -1.19
C ALA A 88 7.72 -13.59 -1.27
N GLU A 89 8.27 -13.94 -2.42
CA GLU A 89 9.73 -13.99 -2.63
C GLU A 89 10.39 -12.62 -2.43
N CYS A 90 9.81 -11.54 -2.97
CA CYS A 90 10.30 -10.18 -2.74
C CYS A 90 10.31 -9.82 -1.23
N VAL A 91 9.22 -10.14 -0.52
CA VAL A 91 9.10 -9.86 0.91
C VAL A 91 10.11 -10.68 1.73
N ASP A 92 10.23 -11.97 1.46
CA ASP A 92 11.16 -12.86 2.17
C ASP A 92 12.62 -12.45 1.91
N ALA A 93 12.95 -12.08 0.67
CA ALA A 93 14.28 -11.61 0.30
C ALA A 93 14.64 -10.31 1.03
N PHE A 94 13.72 -9.36 1.12
CA PHE A 94 13.95 -8.10 1.84
C PHE A 94 14.08 -8.32 3.35
N LEU A 95 13.17 -9.08 3.96
CA LEU A 95 13.22 -9.37 5.40
C LEU A 95 14.45 -10.19 5.80
N GLY A 96 14.98 -11.03 4.90
CA GLY A 96 16.21 -11.78 5.13
C GLY A 96 17.50 -10.94 5.12
N GLN A 97 17.43 -9.69 4.66
CA GLN A 97 18.56 -8.76 4.61
C GLN A 97 18.62 -7.80 5.82
N LEU A 98 17.54 -7.74 6.63
CA LEU A 98 17.44 -6.93 7.85
C LEU A 98 18.05 -7.64 9.07
#